data_AF-A0A521G9M4-F1
#
_entry.id   AF-A0A521G9M4-F1
#
_cell.length_a   1.000
_cell.length_b   1.000
_cell.length_c   1.000
_cell.angle_alpha   90.00
_cell.angle_beta   90.00
_cell.angle_gamma   90.00
#
_symmetry.space_group_name_H-M   'P 1'
#
loop_
_entity.id
_entity.type
_entity.pdbx_description
1 polymer ?
#
loop_
_entity_poly.entity_id
_entity_poly.type
_entity_poly.pdbx_seq_one_letter_code
_entity_poly.pdbx_strand_id
1 'polypeptide(L)'
;MRLVPFLLTLLCLFGEGGGCFAQQISRDELVFLTPEWKGERYADGRPKVPDALLKRMKLVTQEEAWAVLKNENYKHQYAEGWQTINPDSVLVGRAVTATFMPGRPDVHRVIDEKGHSKDGRIKSQNSWPIDLLVKGDVYVVDQFGAHEDGPTIGDNLGNSIYAKTGNGIVYDGAIRDIAGLRELGRFTSFFRSYHPSHHLNNPAGELNTTLVAINRPTRIGGAMVMPGDVVLGRDGGVMFIPPHLVERVVTTSEIVRLRDMFGHQRLREQKYTPGQIDTRWSDEIEKDFSQWLNAHINELPVPKGQIQEYLKKRTY
;
A
#
# COMPACT_ATOMS: atom_id res chain seq x y z
N MET A 1 -65.33 -31.69 -9.42
CA MET A 1 -64.26 -31.50 -8.40
C MET A 1 -63.06 -30.88 -9.08
N ARG A 2 -62.68 -29.64 -8.71
CA ARG A 2 -61.57 -28.90 -9.32
C ARG A 2 -60.24 -29.45 -8.80
N LEU A 3 -59.34 -29.82 -9.71
CA LEU A 3 -57.95 -30.16 -9.44
C LEU A 3 -57.15 -28.87 -9.18
N VAL A 4 -56.48 -28.79 -8.05
CA VAL A 4 -55.53 -27.72 -7.68
C VAL A 4 -54.13 -28.20 -8.09
N PRO A 5 -53.33 -27.43 -8.87
CA PRO A 5 -51.96 -27.82 -9.13
C PRO A 5 -51.06 -27.36 -7.96
N PHE A 6 -50.33 -28.30 -7.38
CA PHE A 6 -49.25 -28.01 -6.44
C PHE A 6 -48.07 -27.39 -7.22
N LEU A 7 -47.78 -26.12 -6.92
CA LEU A 7 -46.60 -25.44 -7.43
C LEU A 7 -45.40 -25.82 -6.54
N LEU A 8 -44.53 -26.71 -7.01
CA LEU A 8 -43.24 -26.98 -6.37
C LEU A 8 -42.31 -25.79 -6.62
N THR A 9 -42.05 -24.98 -5.60
CA THR A 9 -41.02 -23.95 -5.65
C THR A 9 -39.67 -24.60 -5.39
N LEU A 10 -38.88 -24.78 -6.44
CA LEU A 10 -37.50 -25.27 -6.35
C LEU A 10 -36.63 -24.12 -5.79
N LEU A 11 -36.23 -24.23 -4.52
CA LEU A 11 -35.30 -23.30 -3.89
C LEU A 11 -33.89 -23.60 -4.43
N CYS A 12 -33.45 -22.86 -5.46
CA CYS A 12 -32.06 -22.88 -5.91
C CYS A 12 -31.19 -22.18 -4.85
N LEU A 13 -30.62 -22.95 -3.93
CA LEU A 13 -29.50 -22.53 -3.11
C LEU A 13 -28.28 -22.37 -4.03
N PHE A 14 -28.02 -21.14 -4.46
CA PHE A 14 -26.70 -20.77 -4.97
C PHE A 14 -25.72 -20.82 -3.80
N GLY A 15 -25.11 -21.99 -3.60
CA GLY A 15 -23.91 -22.09 -2.79
C GLY A 15 -22.80 -21.34 -3.52
N GLU A 16 -22.43 -20.15 -3.06
CA GLU A 16 -21.16 -19.55 -3.42
C GLU A 16 -20.06 -20.47 -2.86
N GLY A 17 -19.54 -21.33 -3.72
CA GLY A 17 -18.32 -22.10 -3.44
C GLY A 17 -17.15 -21.13 -3.36
N GLY A 18 -16.97 -20.49 -2.21
CA GLY A 18 -15.77 -19.74 -1.89
C GLY A 18 -14.59 -20.71 -1.88
N GLY A 19 -13.86 -20.79 -2.99
CA GLY A 19 -12.60 -21.53 -3.06
C GLY A 19 -11.66 -20.99 -2.00
N CYS A 20 -11.48 -21.73 -0.91
CA CYS A 20 -10.50 -21.39 0.11
C CYS A 20 -9.11 -21.74 -0.43
N PHE A 21 -8.45 -20.77 -1.05
CA PHE A 21 -7.04 -20.81 -1.41
C PHE A 21 -6.21 -20.96 -0.13
N ALA A 22 -5.38 -22.01 0.02
CA ALA A 22 -4.76 -22.29 1.33
C ALA A 22 -3.72 -21.22 1.73
N GLN A 23 -3.06 -20.63 0.72
CA GLN A 23 -2.09 -19.56 0.91
C GLN A 23 -2.72 -18.17 0.90
N GLN A 24 -3.85 -18.00 0.21
CA GLN A 24 -4.52 -16.71 0.19
C GLN A 24 -5.42 -16.55 1.41
N ILE A 25 -5.46 -15.38 2.03
CA ILE A 25 -6.46 -15.13 3.07
C ILE A 25 -7.87 -15.27 2.50
N SER A 26 -8.80 -15.75 3.29
CA SER A 26 -10.22 -15.68 2.91
C SER A 26 -10.73 -14.25 3.01
N ARG A 27 -11.77 -13.92 2.23
CA ARG A 27 -12.45 -12.62 2.32
C ARG A 27 -12.92 -12.34 3.75
N ASP A 28 -13.57 -13.32 4.37
CA ASP A 28 -14.18 -13.18 5.69
C ASP A 28 -13.13 -12.93 6.78
N GLU A 29 -12.02 -13.66 6.72
CA GLU A 29 -10.89 -13.45 7.63
C GLU A 29 -10.26 -12.07 7.43
N LEU A 30 -10.07 -11.61 6.18
CA LEU A 30 -9.53 -10.28 5.93
C LEU A 30 -10.48 -9.16 6.40
N VAL A 31 -11.79 -9.33 6.23
CA VAL A 31 -12.81 -8.42 6.77
C VAL A 31 -12.75 -8.42 8.30
N PHE A 32 -12.63 -9.59 8.92
CA PHE A 32 -12.49 -9.74 10.37
C PHE A 32 -11.25 -9.03 10.91
N LEU A 33 -10.10 -9.14 10.23
CA LEU A 33 -8.85 -8.49 10.64
C LEU A 33 -8.80 -6.99 10.34
N THR A 34 -9.73 -6.45 9.53
CA THR A 34 -9.77 -5.02 9.18
C THR A 34 -11.14 -4.39 9.52
N PRO A 35 -11.61 -4.51 10.78
CA PRO A 35 -12.99 -4.16 11.13
C PRO A 35 -13.25 -2.65 11.01
N GLU A 36 -12.23 -1.82 11.19
CA GLU A 36 -12.33 -0.35 11.10
C GLU A 36 -12.58 0.14 9.67
N TRP A 37 -12.25 -0.64 8.65
CA TRP A 37 -12.53 -0.25 7.27
C TRP A 37 -13.99 -0.53 6.91
N LYS A 38 -14.76 0.56 6.70
CA LYS A 38 -16.18 0.53 6.33
C LYS A 38 -16.45 0.88 4.85
N GLY A 39 -15.40 1.17 4.07
CA GLY A 39 -15.52 1.53 2.66
C GLY A 39 -15.63 0.33 1.71
N GLU A 40 -15.58 0.61 0.41
CA GLU A 40 -15.58 -0.42 -0.64
C GLU A 40 -14.41 -1.41 -0.46
N ARG A 41 -14.62 -2.66 -0.87
CA ARG A 41 -13.60 -3.72 -0.85
C ARG A 41 -13.54 -4.41 -2.21
N TYR A 42 -12.36 -4.92 -2.57
CA TYR A 42 -12.22 -5.82 -3.70
C TYR A 42 -12.92 -7.17 -3.44
N ALA A 43 -13.01 -8.01 -4.46
CA ALA A 43 -13.63 -9.34 -4.35
C ALA A 43 -12.94 -10.22 -3.28
N ASP A 44 -11.62 -10.10 -3.16
CA ASP A 44 -10.78 -10.81 -2.18
C ASP A 44 -10.89 -10.26 -0.74
N GLY A 45 -11.69 -9.21 -0.51
CA GLY A 45 -11.89 -8.59 0.80
C GLY A 45 -10.93 -7.46 1.13
N ARG A 46 -9.91 -7.19 0.29
CA ARG A 46 -8.97 -6.08 0.52
C ARG A 46 -9.70 -4.74 0.55
N PRO A 47 -9.41 -3.87 1.53
CA PRO A 47 -9.85 -2.47 1.53
C PRO A 47 -9.51 -1.75 0.22
N LYS A 48 -10.51 -1.14 -0.42
CA LYS A 48 -10.37 -0.36 -1.65
C LYS A 48 -10.44 1.12 -1.32
N VAL A 49 -9.36 1.63 -0.72
CA VAL A 49 -9.17 3.07 -0.47
C VAL A 49 -9.41 3.85 -1.77
N PRO A 50 -10.07 5.00 -1.82
CA PRO A 50 -10.29 5.72 -3.09
C PRO A 50 -9.01 6.22 -3.80
N ASP A 51 -8.97 6.17 -5.14
CA ASP A 51 -7.84 6.67 -5.95
C ASP A 51 -7.57 8.17 -5.73
N ALA A 52 -8.62 8.95 -5.43
CA ALA A 52 -8.48 10.37 -5.11
C ALA A 52 -7.61 10.60 -3.86
N LEU A 53 -7.72 9.74 -2.84
CA LEU A 53 -6.87 9.80 -1.66
C LEU A 53 -5.44 9.38 -1.98
N LEU A 54 -5.25 8.34 -2.80
CA LEU A 54 -3.90 7.94 -3.24
C LEU A 54 -3.19 9.05 -4.02
N LYS A 55 -3.91 9.78 -4.88
CA LYS A 55 -3.34 10.92 -5.62
C LYS A 55 -2.88 12.03 -4.67
N ARG A 56 -3.66 12.33 -3.64
CA ARG A 56 -3.33 13.35 -2.62
C ARG A 56 -2.21 12.88 -1.68
N MET A 57 -2.18 11.60 -1.35
CA MET A 57 -1.15 10.96 -0.51
C MET A 57 0.26 11.15 -1.08
N LYS A 58 0.42 11.31 -2.40
CA LYS A 58 1.73 11.60 -3.02
C LYS A 58 2.40 12.89 -2.53
N LEU A 59 1.63 13.83 -1.95
CA LEU A 59 2.15 15.08 -1.40
C LEU A 59 2.45 15.00 0.11
N VAL A 60 2.09 13.88 0.76
CA VAL A 60 2.29 13.68 2.20
C VAL A 60 3.76 13.35 2.46
N THR A 61 4.35 13.97 3.48
CA THR A 61 5.72 13.63 3.93
C THR A 61 5.71 12.47 4.94
N GLN A 62 6.86 11.86 5.17
CA GLN A 62 6.98 10.78 6.16
C GLN A 62 6.65 11.28 7.57
N GLU A 63 7.05 12.49 7.93
CA GLU A 63 6.85 13.10 9.24
C GLU A 63 5.36 13.37 9.51
N GLU A 64 4.64 13.91 8.52
CA GLU A 64 3.21 14.18 8.61
C GLU A 64 2.40 12.89 8.81
N ALA A 65 2.71 11.85 8.02
CA ALA A 65 2.07 10.54 8.16
C ALA A 65 2.43 9.89 9.51
N TRP A 66 3.71 9.95 9.91
CA TRP A 66 4.18 9.41 11.18
C TRP A 66 3.48 10.04 12.38
N ALA A 67 3.32 11.37 12.39
CA ALA A 67 2.66 12.08 13.47
C ALA A 67 1.22 11.60 13.67
N VAL A 68 0.46 11.42 12.59
CA VAL A 68 -0.91 10.89 12.65
C VAL A 68 -0.91 9.46 13.17
N LEU A 69 -0.11 8.57 12.57
CA LEU A 69 -0.08 7.15 12.98
C LEU A 69 0.33 6.98 14.44
N LYS A 70 1.38 7.69 14.88
CA LYS A 70 1.85 7.65 16.27
C LYS A 70 0.77 8.10 17.25
N ASN A 71 0.00 9.14 16.92
CA ASN A 71 -1.10 9.63 17.76
C ASN A 71 -2.25 8.63 17.86
N GLU A 72 -2.47 7.82 16.82
CA GLU A 72 -3.40 6.68 16.81
C GLU A 72 -2.78 5.39 17.38
N ASN A 73 -1.62 5.47 18.04
CA ASN A 73 -0.87 4.36 18.63
C ASN A 73 -0.31 3.32 17.63
N TYR A 74 -0.13 3.70 16.36
CA TYR A 74 0.57 2.91 15.34
C TYR A 74 2.05 3.31 15.27
N LYS A 75 2.90 2.62 16.06
CA LYS A 75 4.30 3.00 16.30
C LYS A 75 5.33 2.19 15.51
N HIS A 76 4.89 1.26 14.66
CA HIS A 76 5.76 0.33 13.96
C HIS A 76 5.56 0.35 12.44
N GLN A 77 4.82 1.33 11.91
CA GLN A 77 4.40 1.34 10.51
C GLN A 77 5.45 1.84 9.52
N TYR A 78 6.71 2.03 9.95
CA TYR A 78 7.78 2.58 9.12
C TYR A 78 8.92 1.56 8.98
N ALA A 79 9.48 1.47 7.78
CA ALA A 79 10.66 0.67 7.47
C ALA A 79 11.62 1.47 6.59
N GLU A 80 12.92 1.35 6.88
CA GLU A 80 14.03 2.07 6.22
C GLU A 80 15.10 1.10 5.74
N GLY A 81 16.19 1.61 5.15
CA GLY A 81 17.33 0.79 4.68
C GLY A 81 17.07 0.17 3.31
N TRP A 82 16.45 0.94 2.41
CA TRP A 82 16.07 0.52 1.07
C TRP A 82 17.06 1.02 0.02
N GLN A 83 17.29 0.20 -1.00
CA GLN A 83 17.77 0.63 -2.30
C GLN A 83 16.59 1.01 -3.19
N THR A 84 16.84 1.89 -4.16
CA THR A 84 15.83 2.39 -5.10
C THR A 84 16.40 2.50 -6.51
N ILE A 85 15.62 2.15 -7.53
CA ILE A 85 16.03 2.39 -8.93
C ILE A 85 15.81 3.85 -9.33
N ASN A 86 14.74 4.48 -8.83
CA ASN A 86 14.32 5.84 -9.15
C ASN A 86 14.12 6.63 -7.84
N PRO A 87 15.17 7.22 -7.26
CA PRO A 87 15.12 7.79 -5.90
C PRO A 87 14.14 8.95 -5.75
N ASP A 88 13.88 9.72 -6.82
CA ASP A 88 12.95 10.86 -6.80
C ASP A 88 11.47 10.45 -6.92
N SER A 89 11.18 9.16 -7.06
CA SER A 89 9.82 8.68 -7.28
C SER A 89 9.09 8.36 -5.98
N VAL A 90 7.85 8.82 -5.88
CA VAL A 90 6.98 8.61 -4.71
C VAL A 90 6.06 7.42 -4.97
N LEU A 91 6.24 6.35 -4.19
CA LEU A 91 5.43 5.14 -4.24
C LEU A 91 4.17 5.35 -3.41
N VAL A 92 3.01 5.30 -4.06
CA VAL A 92 1.73 5.27 -3.36
C VAL A 92 0.80 4.26 -4.01
N GLY A 93 0.26 3.35 -3.21
CA GLY A 93 -0.79 2.45 -3.64
C GLY A 93 -1.21 1.46 -2.57
N ARG A 94 -2.14 0.58 -2.91
CA ARG A 94 -2.72 -0.41 -1.98
C ARG A 94 -1.87 -1.67 -1.98
N ALA A 95 -1.52 -2.17 -0.80
CA ALA A 95 -0.68 -3.34 -0.69
C ALA A 95 -1.39 -4.61 -1.22
N VAL A 96 -0.71 -5.35 -2.09
CA VAL A 96 -0.90 -6.78 -2.30
C VAL A 96 0.29 -7.47 -1.67
N THR A 97 0.05 -8.22 -0.60
CA THR A 97 1.14 -8.83 0.17
C THR A 97 1.46 -10.24 -0.33
N ALA A 98 2.75 -10.59 -0.33
CA ALA A 98 3.21 -11.96 -0.49
C ALA A 98 4.29 -12.27 0.55
N THR A 99 4.30 -13.51 1.03
CA THR A 99 5.30 -13.98 2.00
C THR A 99 5.87 -15.28 1.53
N PHE A 100 7.19 -15.27 1.36
CA PHE A 100 7.96 -16.45 1.08
C PHE A 100 8.69 -16.91 2.34
N MET A 101 9.06 -18.19 2.33
CA MET A 101 9.91 -18.81 3.34
C MET A 101 11.01 -19.62 2.66
N PRO A 102 12.05 -20.02 3.40
CA PRO A 102 13.02 -20.98 2.90
C PRO A 102 12.34 -22.21 2.29
N GLY A 103 12.89 -22.68 1.17
CA GLY A 103 12.37 -23.80 0.42
C GLY A 103 12.14 -25.05 1.27
N ARG A 104 10.94 -25.61 1.20
CA ARG A 104 10.58 -26.89 1.84
C ARG A 104 9.89 -27.81 0.83
N PRO A 105 10.57 -28.82 0.26
CA PRO A 105 10.04 -29.63 -0.84
C PRO A 105 8.72 -30.36 -0.54
N ASP A 106 8.53 -30.81 0.70
CA ASP A 106 7.28 -31.40 1.18
C ASP A 106 6.11 -30.42 1.07
N VAL A 107 6.30 -29.18 1.54
CA VAL A 107 5.29 -28.13 1.53
C VAL A 107 5.08 -27.55 0.13
N HIS A 108 6.17 -27.31 -0.61
CA HIS A 108 6.12 -26.73 -1.96
C HIS A 108 5.32 -27.60 -2.93
N ARG A 109 5.51 -28.93 -2.90
CA ARG A 109 4.79 -29.85 -3.78
C ARG A 109 3.29 -29.82 -3.58
N VAL A 110 2.83 -29.86 -2.33
CA VAL A 110 1.38 -29.85 -2.04
C VAL A 110 0.75 -28.49 -2.34
N ILE A 111 1.53 -27.42 -2.20
CA ILE A 111 1.15 -26.06 -2.60
C ILE A 111 0.99 -25.98 -4.12
N ASP A 112 1.95 -26.48 -4.89
CA ASP A 112 1.91 -26.49 -6.36
C ASP A 112 0.77 -27.34 -6.88
N GLU A 113 0.63 -28.57 -6.37
CA GLU A 113 -0.43 -29.48 -6.77
C GLU A 113 -1.80 -28.83 -6.58
N LYS A 114 -2.06 -28.22 -5.40
CA LYS A 114 -3.28 -27.47 -5.17
C LYS A 114 -3.40 -26.25 -6.08
N GLY A 115 -2.31 -25.48 -6.20
CA GLY A 115 -2.22 -24.29 -7.04
C GLY A 115 -2.70 -24.56 -8.46
N HIS A 116 -2.17 -25.62 -9.08
CA HIS A 116 -2.48 -26.01 -10.45
C HIS A 116 -3.84 -26.72 -10.58
N SER A 117 -4.18 -27.61 -9.66
CA SER A 117 -5.38 -28.46 -9.81
C SER A 117 -6.68 -27.83 -9.29
N LYS A 118 -6.62 -26.93 -8.30
CA LYS A 118 -7.80 -26.35 -7.65
C LYS A 118 -7.89 -24.84 -7.79
N ASP A 119 -6.75 -24.17 -7.71
CA ASP A 119 -6.70 -22.72 -7.58
C ASP A 119 -6.49 -22.01 -8.93
N GLY A 120 -6.31 -22.77 -10.03
CA GLY A 120 -6.13 -22.24 -11.39
C GLY A 120 -4.82 -21.48 -11.60
N ARG A 121 -3.84 -21.68 -10.72
CA ARG A 121 -2.52 -21.04 -10.80
C ARG A 121 -1.70 -21.68 -11.92
N ILE A 122 -0.86 -20.89 -12.55
CA ILE A 122 -0.04 -21.33 -13.70
C ILE A 122 1.43 -21.26 -13.32
N LYS A 123 2.18 -22.31 -13.64
CA LYS A 123 3.64 -22.41 -13.45
C LYS A 123 4.03 -22.10 -12.00
N SER A 124 5.14 -21.38 -11.82
CA SER A 124 5.85 -21.17 -10.57
C SER A 124 5.13 -20.21 -9.63
N GLN A 125 5.23 -20.47 -8.32
CA GLN A 125 4.61 -19.70 -7.23
C GLN A 125 4.89 -18.19 -7.29
N ASN A 126 6.07 -17.78 -7.77
CA ASN A 126 6.48 -16.37 -7.74
C ASN A 126 5.61 -15.43 -8.58
N SER A 127 4.89 -15.94 -9.60
CA SER A 127 3.98 -15.11 -10.40
C SER A 127 2.56 -15.02 -9.83
N TRP A 128 2.17 -15.94 -8.94
CA TRP A 128 0.78 -16.04 -8.48
C TRP A 128 0.26 -14.78 -7.78
N PRO A 129 1.02 -14.07 -6.92
CA PRO A 129 0.57 -12.81 -6.35
C PRO A 129 0.44 -11.70 -7.41
N ILE A 130 1.32 -11.70 -8.41
CA ILE A 130 1.34 -10.71 -9.51
C ILE A 130 0.08 -10.86 -10.37
N ASP A 131 -0.50 -12.05 -10.44
CA ASP A 131 -1.76 -12.30 -11.14
C ASP A 131 -2.95 -11.53 -10.55
N LEU A 132 -2.91 -11.24 -9.26
CA LEU A 132 -3.97 -10.54 -8.52
C LEU A 132 -3.88 -9.01 -8.61
N LEU A 133 -2.73 -8.47 -9.03
CA LEU A 133 -2.48 -7.03 -9.04
C LEU A 133 -3.45 -6.30 -9.99
N VAL A 134 -4.00 -5.20 -9.49
CA VAL A 134 -4.82 -4.28 -10.29
C VAL A 134 -4.23 -2.87 -10.30
N LYS A 135 -4.81 -1.98 -11.11
CA LYS A 135 -4.39 -0.59 -11.23
C LYS A 135 -4.24 0.08 -9.85
N GLY A 136 -3.07 0.69 -9.61
CA GLY A 136 -2.78 1.39 -8.36
C GLY A 136 -2.39 0.52 -7.16
N ASP A 137 -2.29 -0.81 -7.31
CA ASP A 137 -1.69 -1.66 -6.27
C ASP A 137 -0.16 -1.43 -6.17
N VAL A 138 0.40 -1.79 -5.03
CA VAL A 138 1.85 -1.95 -4.79
C VAL A 138 2.09 -3.40 -4.41
N TYR A 139 3.05 -4.04 -5.06
CA TYR A 139 3.43 -5.40 -4.70
C TYR A 139 4.40 -5.36 -3.52
N VAL A 140 3.96 -5.89 -2.37
CA VAL A 140 4.69 -5.85 -1.10
C VAL A 140 5.10 -7.26 -0.70
N VAL A 141 6.40 -7.53 -0.60
CA VAL A 141 6.91 -8.90 -0.47
C VAL A 141 7.88 -9.02 0.69
N ASP A 142 7.65 -10.00 1.55
CA ASP A 142 8.65 -10.55 2.45
C ASP A 142 9.32 -11.75 1.77
N GLN A 143 10.60 -11.61 1.47
CA GLN A 143 11.43 -12.65 0.86
C GLN A 143 12.48 -13.15 1.87
N PHE A 144 12.20 -13.05 3.17
CA PHE A 144 12.97 -13.60 4.30
C PHE A 144 14.48 -13.27 4.25
N GLY A 145 14.87 -12.18 3.58
CA GLY A 145 16.27 -11.80 3.39
C GLY A 145 17.05 -12.64 2.36
N ALA A 146 16.38 -13.43 1.50
CA ALA A 146 17.05 -14.19 0.45
C ALA A 146 17.81 -13.26 -0.50
N HIS A 147 19.10 -13.57 -0.70
CA HIS A 147 20.02 -12.76 -1.49
C HIS A 147 20.57 -13.53 -2.68
N GLU A 148 21.47 -14.49 -2.44
CA GLU A 148 21.88 -15.44 -3.48
C GLU A 148 20.73 -16.42 -3.75
N ASP A 149 20.44 -16.57 -5.03
CA ASP A 149 19.27 -17.23 -5.60
C ASP A 149 17.93 -16.64 -5.11
N GLY A 150 17.93 -15.63 -4.24
CA GLY A 150 16.72 -14.99 -3.75
C GLY A 150 15.83 -14.31 -4.80
N PRO A 151 16.35 -13.66 -5.86
CA PRO A 151 15.55 -12.78 -6.70
C PRO A 151 14.38 -13.49 -7.39
N THR A 152 13.17 -13.11 -7.01
CA THR A 152 11.96 -13.44 -7.80
C THR A 152 11.57 -12.33 -8.75
N ILE A 153 12.07 -11.11 -8.55
CA ILE A 153 11.76 -9.96 -9.40
C ILE A 153 12.95 -9.64 -10.30
N GLY A 154 12.71 -9.79 -11.60
CA GLY A 154 13.54 -9.34 -12.69
C GLY A 154 12.71 -8.58 -13.73
N ASP A 155 13.26 -8.41 -14.93
CA ASP A 155 12.69 -7.61 -16.01
C ASP A 155 11.24 -7.97 -16.38
N ASN A 156 10.94 -9.27 -16.55
CA ASN A 156 9.66 -9.78 -17.01
C ASN A 156 8.56 -9.56 -15.97
N LEU A 157 8.86 -9.88 -14.70
CA LEU A 157 7.90 -9.70 -13.62
C LEU A 157 7.72 -8.23 -13.28
N GLY A 158 8.80 -7.43 -13.30
CA GLY A 158 8.72 -5.98 -13.17
C GLY A 158 7.83 -5.35 -14.25
N ASN A 159 7.99 -5.77 -15.51
CA ASN A 159 7.11 -5.35 -16.61
C ASN A 159 5.65 -5.73 -16.37
N SER A 160 5.37 -6.97 -15.96
CA SER A 160 4.01 -7.43 -15.66
C SER A 160 3.37 -6.62 -14.52
N ILE A 161 4.11 -6.39 -13.43
CA ILE A 161 3.67 -5.55 -12.31
C ILE A 161 3.37 -4.13 -12.80
N TYR A 162 4.28 -3.52 -13.55
CA TYR A 162 4.11 -2.15 -14.02
C TYR A 162 2.95 -2.02 -15.02
N ALA A 163 2.79 -2.96 -15.94
CA ALA A 163 1.69 -2.98 -16.91
C ALA A 163 0.32 -3.07 -16.21
N LYS A 164 0.20 -3.90 -15.16
CA LYS A 164 -1.04 -4.06 -14.39
C LYS A 164 -1.34 -2.86 -13.49
N THR A 165 -0.33 -2.38 -12.78
CA THR A 165 -0.52 -1.43 -11.67
C THR A 165 -0.25 0.02 -12.07
N GLY A 166 0.69 0.25 -13.00
CA GLY A 166 1.30 1.55 -13.25
C GLY A 166 2.15 2.07 -12.08
N ASN A 167 2.59 1.19 -11.18
CA ASN A 167 3.20 1.54 -9.90
C ASN A 167 4.53 0.79 -9.70
N GLY A 168 4.78 0.20 -8.53
CA GLY A 168 5.94 -0.66 -8.34
C GLY A 168 5.89 -1.50 -7.07
N ILE A 169 7.03 -1.60 -6.37
CA ILE A 169 7.26 -2.65 -5.38
C ILE A 169 7.85 -2.14 -4.07
N VAL A 170 7.52 -2.84 -2.99
CA VAL A 170 8.32 -2.91 -1.77
C VAL A 170 8.75 -4.37 -1.61
N TYR A 171 10.04 -4.65 -1.70
CA TYR A 171 10.54 -6.01 -1.79
C TYR A 171 11.64 -6.26 -0.75
N ASP A 172 11.28 -6.91 0.35
CA ASP A 172 12.18 -7.23 1.47
C ASP A 172 13.08 -8.43 1.13
N GLY A 173 13.93 -8.25 0.11
CA GLY A 173 14.84 -9.24 -0.44
C GLY A 173 15.67 -8.71 -1.60
N ALA A 174 16.35 -9.61 -2.32
CA ALA A 174 17.10 -9.26 -3.51
C ALA A 174 16.23 -9.16 -4.78
N ILE A 175 16.56 -8.22 -5.66
CA ILE A 175 16.05 -8.17 -7.05
C ILE A 175 17.19 -8.39 -8.05
N ARG A 176 16.83 -8.60 -9.31
CA ARG A 176 17.77 -8.72 -10.43
C ARG A 176 17.35 -7.82 -11.61
N ASP A 177 18.12 -7.86 -12.69
CA ASP A 177 17.82 -7.17 -13.96
C ASP A 177 17.56 -5.65 -13.83
N ILE A 178 18.32 -4.96 -12.97
CA ILE A 178 18.14 -3.51 -12.70
C ILE A 178 18.15 -2.66 -13.96
N ALA A 179 18.94 -3.02 -14.97
CA ALA A 179 18.97 -2.29 -16.25
C ALA A 179 17.60 -2.29 -16.92
N GLY A 180 16.98 -3.46 -17.10
CA GLY A 180 15.64 -3.58 -17.69
C GLY A 180 14.55 -2.97 -16.82
N LEU A 181 14.66 -3.07 -15.49
CA LEU A 181 13.72 -2.43 -14.57
C LEU A 181 13.79 -0.90 -14.63
N ARG A 182 14.97 -0.32 -14.90
CA ARG A 182 15.15 1.13 -15.06
C ARG A 182 14.47 1.67 -16.31
N GLU A 183 14.42 0.88 -17.39
CA GLU A 183 13.77 1.26 -18.65
C GLU A 183 12.24 1.44 -18.51
N LEU A 184 11.64 0.88 -17.45
CA LEU A 184 10.21 1.05 -17.15
C LEU A 184 9.84 2.48 -16.71
N GLY A 185 10.84 3.32 -16.45
CA GLY A 185 10.67 4.73 -16.11
C GLY A 185 10.05 4.92 -14.72
N ARG A 186 8.71 4.90 -14.62
CA ARG A 186 8.00 5.20 -13.36
C ARG A 186 7.79 3.99 -12.44
N PHE A 187 8.46 2.88 -12.72
CA PHE A 187 8.50 1.74 -11.81
C PHE A 187 9.24 2.13 -10.53
N THR A 188 8.48 2.48 -9.49
CA THR A 188 9.04 2.93 -8.21
C THR A 188 9.33 1.71 -7.34
N SER A 189 10.57 1.57 -6.88
CA SER A 189 11.02 0.36 -6.19
C SER A 189 11.75 0.70 -4.90
N PHE A 190 11.40 -0.03 -3.85
CA PHE A 190 12.12 -0.10 -2.58
C PHE A 190 12.49 -1.56 -2.36
N PHE A 191 13.78 -1.89 -2.35
CA PHE A 191 14.26 -3.27 -2.23
C PHE A 191 15.52 -3.35 -1.37
N ARG A 192 15.88 -4.53 -0.84
CA ARG A 192 17.03 -4.65 0.08
C ARG A 192 18.37 -4.74 -0.62
N SER A 193 18.45 -5.56 -1.66
CA SER A 193 19.72 -5.87 -2.30
C SER A 193 19.56 -6.25 -3.77
N TYR A 194 20.69 -6.33 -4.47
CA TYR A 194 20.76 -6.81 -5.83
C TYR A 194 21.63 -8.07 -5.88
N HIS A 195 21.17 -9.09 -6.61
CA HIS A 195 21.99 -10.26 -6.95
C HIS A 195 21.68 -10.70 -8.38
N PRO A 196 22.68 -11.10 -9.20
CA PRO A 196 22.44 -11.46 -10.60
C PRO A 196 21.77 -12.83 -10.79
N SER A 197 21.70 -13.67 -9.75
CA SER A 197 21.05 -14.99 -9.85
C SER A 197 19.52 -14.91 -9.72
N HIS A 198 18.84 -16.06 -9.60
CA HIS A 198 17.38 -16.15 -9.59
C HIS A 198 16.86 -17.24 -8.70
N HIS A 199 15.60 -17.10 -8.27
CA HIS A 199 14.90 -18.11 -7.49
C HIS A 199 14.88 -19.48 -8.17
N LEU A 200 15.09 -20.50 -7.34
CA LEU A 200 15.08 -21.90 -7.71
C LEU A 200 13.80 -22.52 -7.14
N ASN A 201 13.00 -23.13 -8.01
CA ASN A 201 11.64 -23.56 -7.73
C ASN A 201 11.40 -25.06 -7.94
N ASN A 202 12.46 -25.86 -8.10
CA ASN A 202 12.36 -27.28 -8.36
C ASN A 202 12.45 -28.08 -7.05
N PRO A 203 11.35 -28.65 -6.55
CA PRO A 203 11.36 -29.41 -5.30
C PRO A 203 12.16 -30.72 -5.36
N ALA A 204 12.69 -31.13 -6.52
CA ALA A 204 13.52 -32.33 -6.67
C ALA A 204 15.02 -32.11 -6.40
N GLY A 205 15.47 -30.89 -6.12
CA GLY A 205 16.88 -30.64 -5.79
C GLY A 205 17.35 -29.19 -5.91
N GLU A 206 16.57 -28.31 -6.53
CA GLU A 206 16.92 -26.90 -6.75
C GLU A 206 15.75 -26.04 -6.26
N LEU A 207 15.51 -26.06 -4.95
CA LEU A 207 14.46 -25.28 -4.30
C LEU A 207 15.08 -24.40 -3.22
N ASN A 208 14.83 -23.09 -3.31
CA ASN A 208 15.34 -22.16 -2.31
C ASN A 208 14.25 -21.35 -1.58
N THR A 209 13.08 -21.20 -2.19
CA THR A 209 11.99 -20.35 -1.69
C THR A 209 10.66 -21.08 -1.84
N THR A 210 9.70 -20.79 -0.96
CA THR A 210 8.33 -21.30 -1.06
C THR A 210 7.37 -20.18 -0.69
N LEU A 211 6.40 -19.89 -1.56
CA LEU A 211 5.34 -18.94 -1.28
C LEU A 211 4.37 -19.58 -0.29
N VAL A 212 4.26 -19.03 0.91
CA VAL A 212 3.40 -19.57 1.96
C VAL A 212 2.16 -18.73 2.18
N ALA A 213 2.16 -17.47 1.72
CA ALA A 213 1.02 -16.59 1.86
C ALA A 213 0.85 -15.56 0.75
N ILE A 214 -0.40 -15.32 0.38
CA ILE A 214 -0.83 -14.26 -0.54
C ILE A 214 -1.94 -13.45 0.16
N ASN A 215 -1.85 -12.12 0.16
CA ASN A 215 -2.79 -11.27 0.88
C ASN A 215 -3.01 -11.72 2.34
N ARG A 216 -1.98 -12.19 3.04
CA ARG A 216 -2.03 -12.36 4.50
C ARG A 216 -1.23 -11.24 5.18
N PRO A 217 -1.45 -11.01 6.49
CA PRO A 217 -0.54 -10.17 7.26
C PRO A 217 0.90 -10.64 7.06
N THR A 218 1.80 -9.70 6.76
CA THR A 218 3.22 -9.99 6.59
C THR A 218 4.07 -8.99 7.37
N ARG A 219 5.38 -9.25 7.47
CA ARG A 219 6.32 -8.37 8.13
C ARG A 219 7.28 -7.79 7.10
N ILE A 220 7.40 -6.47 7.06
CA ILE A 220 8.38 -5.76 6.24
C ILE A 220 9.24 -4.90 7.16
N GLY A 221 10.52 -5.26 7.32
CA GLY A 221 11.37 -4.66 8.34
C GLY A 221 10.76 -4.73 9.75
N GLY A 222 10.41 -3.58 10.33
CA GLY A 222 9.76 -3.47 11.63
C GLY A 222 8.22 -3.44 11.59
N ALA A 223 7.62 -3.36 10.40
CA ALA A 223 6.20 -3.12 10.23
C ALA A 223 5.40 -4.41 9.98
N MET A 224 4.24 -4.51 10.62
CA MET A 224 3.19 -5.43 10.17
C MET A 224 2.43 -4.75 9.04
N VAL A 225 2.33 -5.43 7.90
CA VAL A 225 1.64 -4.95 6.71
C VAL A 225 0.41 -5.79 6.47
N MET A 226 -0.74 -5.13 6.39
CA MET A 226 -2.00 -5.75 6.02
C MET A 226 -2.28 -5.58 4.51
N PRO A 227 -2.91 -6.58 3.87
CA PRO A 227 -3.42 -6.42 2.51
C PRO A 227 -4.40 -5.24 2.43
N GLY A 228 -4.16 -4.34 1.48
CA GLY A 228 -4.94 -3.11 1.30
C GLY A 228 -4.44 -1.89 2.08
N ASP A 229 -3.45 -2.03 2.98
CA ASP A 229 -2.75 -0.87 3.55
C ASP A 229 -2.23 0.05 2.44
N VAL A 230 -2.24 1.36 2.68
CA VAL A 230 -1.64 2.32 1.75
C VAL A 230 -0.16 2.40 2.03
N VAL A 231 0.64 2.05 1.03
CA VAL A 231 2.09 2.24 1.02
C VAL A 231 2.39 3.70 0.71
N LEU A 232 3.27 4.33 1.49
CA LEU A 232 3.90 5.61 1.21
C LEU A 232 5.42 5.42 1.21
N GLY A 233 6.00 5.23 0.03
CA GLY A 233 7.45 5.13 -0.17
C GLY A 233 8.00 6.44 -0.71
N ARG A 234 8.90 7.08 0.04
CA ARG A 234 9.63 8.30 -0.35
C ARG A 234 10.78 8.55 0.62
N ASP A 235 11.74 9.36 0.20
CA ASP A 235 12.84 9.84 1.04
C ASP A 235 13.62 8.68 1.71
N GLY A 236 13.81 7.58 0.98
CA GLY A 236 14.54 6.39 1.46
C GLY A 236 13.77 5.50 2.47
N GLY A 237 12.53 5.86 2.81
CA GLY A 237 11.68 5.12 3.74
C GLY A 237 10.36 4.67 3.12
N VAL A 238 9.74 3.67 3.75
CA VAL A 238 8.42 3.15 3.39
C VAL A 238 7.55 3.11 4.64
N MET A 239 6.36 3.70 4.55
CA MET A 239 5.35 3.65 5.58
C MET A 239 4.10 2.89 5.12
N PHE A 240 3.50 2.12 6.02
CA PHE A 240 2.30 1.32 5.77
C PHE A 240 1.11 1.86 6.58
N ILE A 241 0.22 2.57 5.91
CA ILE A 241 -0.87 3.33 6.52
C ILE A 241 -2.15 2.49 6.52
N PRO A 242 -2.74 2.16 7.69
CA PRO A 242 -4.00 1.45 7.75
C PRO A 242 -5.11 2.17 6.97
N PRO A 243 -5.96 1.46 6.20
CA PRO A 243 -6.93 2.07 5.27
C PRO A 243 -7.85 3.10 5.91
N HIS A 244 -8.31 2.83 7.13
CA HIS A 244 -9.22 3.70 7.88
C HIS A 244 -8.56 5.01 8.35
N LEU A 245 -7.22 5.10 8.35
CA LEU A 245 -6.47 6.30 8.72
C LEU A 245 -6.01 7.14 7.52
N VAL A 246 -6.11 6.62 6.29
CA VAL A 246 -5.59 7.27 5.09
C VAL A 246 -6.16 8.68 4.91
N GLU A 247 -7.47 8.84 5.07
CA GLU A 247 -8.11 10.16 4.92
C GLU A 247 -7.62 11.13 6.00
N ARG A 248 -7.47 10.67 7.24
CA ARG A 248 -6.93 11.49 8.34
C ARG A 248 -5.50 11.92 8.06
N VAL A 249 -4.65 11.02 7.56
CA VAL A 249 -3.27 11.34 7.16
C VAL A 249 -3.26 12.42 6.06
N VAL A 250 -4.02 12.22 4.99
CA VAL A 250 -4.07 13.15 3.86
C VAL A 250 -4.58 14.53 4.29
N THR A 251 -5.70 14.58 5.00
CA THR A 251 -6.32 15.85 5.40
C THR A 251 -5.48 16.60 6.45
N THR A 252 -4.80 15.88 7.34
CA THR A 252 -3.88 16.49 8.31
C THR A 252 -2.66 17.09 7.60
N SER A 253 -2.04 16.33 6.69
CA SER A 253 -0.91 16.78 5.86
C SER A 253 -1.25 18.03 5.06
N GLU A 254 -2.45 18.11 4.48
CA GLU A 254 -2.88 19.30 3.76
C GLU A 254 -2.95 20.55 4.65
N ILE A 255 -3.43 20.41 5.88
CA ILE A 255 -3.48 21.54 6.83
C ILE A 255 -2.06 21.93 7.25
N VAL A 256 -1.19 20.96 7.55
CA VAL A 256 0.22 21.22 7.91
C VAL A 256 0.92 21.95 6.78
N ARG A 257 0.82 21.46 5.55
CA ARG A 257 1.38 22.11 4.35
C ARG A 257 0.92 23.56 4.20
N LEU A 258 -0.37 23.85 4.39
CA LEU A 258 -0.88 25.22 4.32
C LEU A 258 -0.27 26.11 5.40
N ARG A 259 -0.14 25.59 6.62
CA ARG A 259 0.47 26.30 7.73
C ARG A 259 1.95 26.57 7.49
N ASP A 260 2.68 25.60 6.94
CA ASP A 260 4.09 25.73 6.58
C ASP A 260 4.30 26.74 5.45
N MET A 261 3.46 26.71 4.41
CA MET A 261 3.51 27.69 3.32
C MET A 261 3.34 29.12 3.85
N PHE A 262 2.35 29.33 4.72
CA PHE A 262 2.12 30.61 5.38
C PHE A 262 3.29 31.00 6.28
N GLY A 263 3.74 30.09 7.16
CA GLY A 263 4.82 30.32 8.10
C GLY A 263 6.11 30.70 7.38
N HIS A 264 6.52 29.92 6.38
CA HIS A 264 7.69 30.22 5.56
C HIS A 264 7.58 31.56 4.84
N GLN A 265 6.39 31.91 4.33
CA GLN A 265 6.18 33.21 3.72
C GLN A 265 6.36 34.34 4.74
N ARG A 266 5.69 34.28 5.89
CA ARG A 266 5.76 35.33 6.91
C ARG A 266 7.15 35.47 7.53
N LEU A 267 7.90 34.37 7.63
CA LEU A 267 9.31 34.39 8.06
C LEU A 267 10.20 35.09 7.03
N ARG A 268 10.02 34.82 5.72
CA ARG A 268 10.75 35.55 4.66
C ARG A 268 10.41 37.04 4.62
N GLU A 269 9.16 37.38 4.91
CA GLU A 269 8.70 38.77 5.04
C GLU A 269 9.14 39.42 6.38
N GLN A 270 9.77 38.66 7.28
CA GLN A 270 10.18 39.11 8.62
C GLN A 270 9.03 39.65 9.47
N LYS A 271 7.79 39.25 9.16
CA LYS A 271 6.59 39.67 9.91
C LYS A 271 6.51 39.02 11.30
N TYR A 272 6.96 37.76 11.38
CA TYR A 272 7.01 36.98 12.61
C TYR A 272 8.40 36.38 12.79
N THR A 273 8.75 36.05 14.03
CA THR A 273 9.99 35.36 14.39
C THR A 273 9.83 33.83 14.25
N PRO A 274 10.94 33.07 14.12
CA PRO A 274 10.89 31.61 14.11
C PRO A 274 10.17 31.04 15.34
N GLY A 275 10.45 31.57 16.54
CA GLY A 275 9.83 31.10 17.78
C GLY A 275 8.31 31.36 17.87
N GLN A 276 7.77 32.32 17.11
CA GLN A 276 6.33 32.55 17.01
C GLN A 276 5.65 31.57 16.04
N ILE A 277 6.36 31.14 14.99
CA ILE A 277 5.82 30.24 13.96
C ILE A 277 5.98 28.77 14.35
N ASP A 278 7.08 28.40 15.01
CA ASP A 278 7.39 27.02 15.41
C ASP A 278 6.76 26.61 16.76
N THR A 279 5.59 27.18 17.08
CA THR A 279 4.84 26.89 18.30
C THR A 279 3.35 26.99 18.03
N ARG A 280 2.53 26.81 19.07
CA ARG A 280 1.11 27.12 18.99
C ARG A 280 0.93 28.61 18.68
N TRP A 281 0.36 28.90 17.51
CA TRP A 281 0.10 30.25 17.07
C TRP A 281 -0.86 30.99 18.00
N SER A 282 -0.59 32.28 18.20
CA SER A 282 -1.51 33.19 18.87
C SER A 282 -2.75 33.46 18.01
N ASP A 283 -3.80 34.00 18.62
CA ASP A 283 -5.03 34.37 17.91
C ASP A 283 -4.78 35.38 16.78
N GLU A 284 -3.78 36.25 16.94
CA GLU A 284 -3.35 37.20 15.91
C GLU A 284 -2.81 36.47 14.67
N ILE A 285 -1.92 35.50 14.88
CA ILE A 285 -1.31 34.72 13.79
C ILE A 285 -2.36 33.81 13.14
N GLU A 286 -3.27 33.21 13.92
CA GLU A 286 -4.38 32.41 13.38
C GLU A 286 -5.35 33.25 12.54
N LYS A 287 -5.59 34.51 12.92
CA LYS A 287 -6.37 35.45 12.12
C LYS A 287 -5.64 35.82 10.82
N ASP A 288 -4.34 36.10 10.88
CA ASP A 288 -3.53 36.37 9.69
C ASP A 288 -3.51 35.17 8.74
N PHE A 289 -3.34 33.96 9.27
CA PHE A 289 -3.41 32.74 8.49
C PHE A 289 -4.77 32.57 7.78
N SER A 290 -5.86 32.84 8.50
CA SER A 290 -7.22 32.76 7.92
C SER A 290 -7.43 33.78 6.80
N GLN A 291 -6.89 34.99 6.94
CA GLN A 291 -6.91 36.01 5.88
C GLN A 291 -6.06 35.59 4.68
N TRP A 292 -4.86 35.06 4.94
CA TRP A 292 -3.95 34.54 3.93
C TRP A 292 -4.57 33.40 3.12
N LEU A 293 -5.24 32.45 3.78
CA LEU A 293 -5.96 31.36 3.11
C LEU A 293 -7.05 31.87 2.16
N ASN A 294 -7.84 32.86 2.60
CA ASN A 294 -8.89 33.44 1.75
C ASN A 294 -8.30 34.17 0.54
N ALA A 295 -7.20 34.92 0.73
CA ALA A 295 -6.54 35.66 -0.33
C ALA A 295 -5.93 34.74 -1.41
N HIS A 296 -5.42 33.56 -1.02
CA HIS A 296 -4.72 32.65 -1.92
C HIS A 296 -5.53 31.39 -2.29
N ILE A 297 -6.82 31.32 -1.97
CA ILE A 297 -7.63 30.09 -2.09
C ILE A 297 -7.62 29.44 -3.48
N ASN A 298 -7.32 30.20 -4.53
CA ASN A 298 -7.27 29.72 -5.91
C ASN A 298 -5.89 29.19 -6.34
N GLU A 299 -4.85 29.40 -5.54
CA GLU A 299 -3.44 29.12 -5.86
C GLU A 299 -2.85 27.99 -5.00
N LEU A 300 -3.55 27.60 -3.93
CA LEU A 300 -3.06 26.64 -2.94
C LEU A 300 -3.14 25.19 -3.44
N PRO A 301 -2.18 24.33 -3.04
CA PRO A 301 -2.11 22.91 -3.46
C PRO A 301 -3.12 22.01 -2.73
N VAL A 302 -4.20 22.58 -2.19
CA VAL A 302 -5.24 21.90 -1.41
C VAL A 302 -6.60 22.25 -2.01
N PRO A 303 -7.53 21.29 -2.15
CA PRO A 303 -8.85 21.58 -2.72
C PRO A 303 -9.59 22.70 -1.96
N LYS A 304 -10.21 23.63 -2.71
CA LYS A 304 -10.93 24.79 -2.12
C LYS A 304 -11.96 24.39 -1.06
N GLY A 305 -12.72 23.31 -1.30
CA GLY A 305 -13.71 22.81 -0.36
C GLY A 305 -13.11 22.42 0.99
N GLN A 306 -11.90 21.85 1.01
CA GLN A 306 -11.18 21.48 2.22
C GLN A 306 -10.74 22.73 3.01
N ILE A 307 -10.22 23.74 2.30
CA ILE A 307 -9.83 25.03 2.91
C ILE A 307 -11.05 25.71 3.53
N GLN A 308 -12.18 25.71 2.83
CA GLN A 308 -13.43 26.28 3.33
C GLN A 308 -13.96 25.53 4.56
N GLU A 309 -13.88 24.20 4.57
CA GLU A 309 -14.27 23.40 5.73
C GLU A 309 -13.37 23.68 6.94
N TYR A 310 -12.06 23.81 6.72
CA TYR A 310 -11.10 24.19 7.76
C TYR A 310 -11.43 25.57 8.34
N LEU A 311 -11.68 26.57 7.49
CA LEU A 311 -12.05 27.92 7.93
C LEU A 311 -13.34 27.93 8.74
N LYS A 312 -14.37 27.15 8.37
CA LYS A 312 -15.64 27.04 9.11
C LYS A 312 -15.45 26.52 10.54
N LYS A 313 -14.55 25.55 10.74
CA LYS A 313 -14.23 24.98 12.07
C LYS A 313 -13.45 25.95 12.97
N ARG A 314 -12.91 27.02 12.40
CA ARG A 314 -12.07 28.03 13.07
C ARG A 314 -12.75 29.40 13.20
N THR A 315 -13.99 29.54 12.74
CA THR A 315 -14.76 30.77 12.93
C THR A 315 -14.99 30.96 14.43
N TYR A 316 -14.30 31.95 15.00
CA TYR A 316 -14.50 32.46 16.36
C TYR A 316 -15.81 33.23 16.47
#